data_AF-A0A7R9T2P2-F1
#
_entry.id   AF-A0A7R9T2P2-F1
#
_cell.length_a   1.000
_cell.length_b   1.000
_cell.length_c   1.000
_cell.angle_alpha   90.00
_cell.angle_beta   90.00
_cell.angle_gamma   90.00
#
_symmetry.space_group_name_H-M   'P 1'
#
loop_
_entity.id
_entity.type
_entity.pdbx_description
1 polymer ?
#
loop_
_entity_poly.entity_id
_entity_poly.type
_entity_poly.pdbx_seq_one_letter_code
_entity_poly.pdbx_strand_id
1 'polypeptide(L)'
;MAASTRLGATMRDADNTAARRAALQAGARAQPEYDSSNFFASVFATSIDRRGVRAFAAPFAVVNAVSIAWTVIHERAATSAARADQGAFDGAYALTFSAMGFLLVFRLARAAVRWYDGRAAFGGIVAGVRAFVDVLLMYGGDDDRGRAAVDDGAAWACAFASASKCHLRGAREIERDEVAGNFF
;
A
#
# COMPACT_ATOMS: atom_id res chain seq x y z
N MET A 1 20.21 -24.31 21.46
CA MET A 1 18.78 -23.92 21.34
C MET A 1 18.71 -22.45 20.98
N ALA A 2 18.54 -22.12 19.70
CA ALA A 2 18.41 -20.74 19.25
C ALA A 2 16.99 -20.25 19.57
N ALA A 3 16.88 -19.23 20.43
CA ALA A 3 15.61 -18.60 20.75
C ALA A 3 15.04 -17.95 19.49
N SER A 4 13.93 -18.51 19.00
CA SER A 4 13.12 -17.96 17.92
C SER A 4 12.77 -16.50 18.25
N THR A 5 13.47 -15.58 17.58
CA THR A 5 13.24 -14.15 17.66
C THR A 5 11.87 -13.91 17.03
N ARG A 6 10.85 -13.79 17.87
CA ARG A 6 9.45 -13.64 17.45
C ARG A 6 9.35 -12.53 16.40
N LEU A 7 8.64 -12.82 15.30
CA LEU A 7 8.26 -11.86 14.24
C LEU A 7 7.77 -10.50 14.77
N GLY A 8 7.21 -10.44 15.98
CA GLY A 8 6.79 -9.20 16.63
C GLY A 8 7.95 -8.25 17.01
N ALA A 9 9.15 -8.76 17.28
CA ALA A 9 10.32 -7.96 17.60
C ALA A 9 10.92 -7.30 16.35
N THR A 10 11.06 -8.06 15.26
CA THR A 10 11.52 -7.53 13.96
C THR A 10 10.50 -6.59 13.32
N MET A 11 9.20 -6.77 13.57
CA MET A 11 8.14 -5.90 13.05
C MET A 11 8.10 -4.51 13.70
N ARG A 12 8.59 -4.38 14.94
CA ARG A 12 8.70 -3.12 15.72
C ARG A 12 10.07 -2.45 15.63
N ASP A 13 10.98 -3.03 14.85
CA ASP A 13 12.29 -2.44 14.61
C ASP A 13 12.12 -1.03 14.00
N ALA A 14 12.86 -0.07 14.55
CA ALA A 14 12.74 1.35 14.19
C ALA A 14 13.05 1.55 12.70
N ASP A 15 14.01 0.77 12.18
CA ASP A 15 14.43 0.78 10.79
C ASP A 15 13.36 0.20 9.86
N ASN A 16 12.73 -0.91 10.25
CA ASN A 16 11.61 -1.48 9.50
C ASN A 16 10.39 -0.56 9.49
N THR A 17 10.18 0.18 10.58
CA THR A 17 9.11 1.17 10.68
C THR A 17 9.38 2.39 9.79
N ALA A 18 10.63 2.88 9.76
CA ALA A 18 11.07 3.96 8.89
C ALA A 18 10.99 3.58 7.40
N ALA A 19 11.47 2.39 7.03
CA ALA A 19 11.42 1.89 5.65
C ALA A 19 9.97 1.70 5.17
N ARG A 20 9.08 1.18 6.02
CA ARG A 20 7.63 1.09 5.72
C ARG A 20 7.00 2.47 5.55
N ARG A 21 7.37 3.43 6.39
CA ARG A 21 6.87 4.82 6.30
C ARG A 21 7.31 5.48 5.00
N ALA A 22 8.58 5.34 4.62
CA ALA A 22 9.10 5.84 3.35
C ALA A 22 8.38 5.20 2.15
N ALA A 23 8.16 3.89 2.18
CA ALA A 23 7.40 3.18 1.15
C ALA A 23 5.93 3.62 1.07
N LEU A 24 5.31 3.91 2.22
CA LEU A 24 3.91 4.35 2.29
C LEU A 24 3.74 5.79 1.80
N GLN A 25 4.70 6.68 2.12
CA GLN A 25 4.74 8.05 1.60
C GLN A 25 5.02 8.10 0.09
N ALA A 26 5.93 7.24 -0.40
CA ALA A 26 6.18 7.10 -1.84
C ALA A 26 4.96 6.55 -2.58
N GLY A 27 4.26 5.57 -1.99
CA GLY A 27 3.03 4.99 -2.54
C GLY A 27 1.86 5.96 -2.55
N ALA A 28 1.67 6.75 -1.49
CA ALA A 28 0.58 7.73 -1.38
C ALA A 28 0.66 8.83 -2.44
N ARG A 29 1.86 9.27 -2.82
CA ARG A 29 2.07 10.26 -3.90
C ARG A 29 1.81 9.70 -5.29
N ALA A 30 1.80 8.37 -5.42
CA ALA A 30 1.68 7.68 -6.69
C ALA A 30 0.30 7.04 -6.91
N GLN A 31 -0.67 7.19 -6.00
CA GLN A 31 -2.01 6.63 -6.20
C GLN A 31 -2.81 7.48 -7.20
N PRO A 32 -3.18 6.93 -8.38
CA PRO A 32 -4.09 7.61 -9.28
C PRO A 32 -5.53 7.53 -8.73
N GLU A 33 -6.31 8.55 -9.04
CA GLU A 33 -7.75 8.56 -8.81
C GLU A 33 -8.36 7.45 -9.69
N TYR A 34 -8.90 6.41 -9.06
CA TYR A 34 -9.42 5.24 -9.77
C TYR A 34 -10.83 5.53 -10.26
N ASP A 35 -10.97 5.74 -11.57
CA ASP A 35 -12.27 5.81 -12.23
C ASP A 35 -12.76 4.39 -12.56
N SER A 36 -13.81 3.95 -11.85
CA SER A 36 -14.45 2.65 -12.06
C SER A 36 -15.29 2.56 -13.33
N SER A 37 -15.62 3.70 -13.96
CA SER A 37 -16.47 3.73 -15.16
C SER A 37 -15.69 3.40 -16.44
N ASN A 38 -14.38 3.67 -16.48
CA ASN A 38 -13.54 3.43 -17.65
C ASN A 38 -12.17 2.85 -17.28
N PHE A 39 -12.11 1.53 -17.15
CA PHE A 39 -10.86 0.78 -16.95
C PHE A 39 -9.79 1.12 -18.00
N PHE A 40 -10.16 1.27 -19.27
CA PHE A 40 -9.20 1.59 -20.32
C PHE A 40 -8.68 3.03 -20.24
N ALA A 41 -9.50 3.98 -19.78
CA ALA A 41 -9.03 5.34 -19.55
C ALA A 41 -8.05 5.38 -18.36
N SER A 42 -8.29 4.63 -17.28
CA SER A 42 -7.32 4.54 -16.19
C SER A 42 -6.04 3.76 -16.61
N VAL A 43 -6.16 2.75 -17.47
CA VAL A 43 -5.02 1.95 -17.97
C VAL A 43 -4.25 2.59 -19.12
N PHE A 44 -4.79 3.60 -19.84
CA PHE A 44 -4.05 4.29 -20.92
C PHE A 44 -3.91 5.80 -20.74
N ALA A 45 -4.87 6.51 -20.15
CA ALA A 45 -4.83 7.97 -19.96
C ALA A 45 -4.12 8.44 -18.68
N THR A 46 -3.97 7.59 -17.66
CA THR A 46 -3.23 7.98 -16.44
C THR A 46 -1.74 8.19 -16.73
N SER A 47 -1.21 9.37 -16.37
CA SER A 47 0.21 9.75 -16.48
C SER A 47 1.16 8.63 -16.01
N ILE A 48 2.23 8.37 -16.77
CA ILE A 48 3.29 7.38 -16.50
C ILE A 48 3.85 7.51 -15.07
N ASP A 49 3.87 8.73 -14.52
CA ASP A 49 4.34 9.02 -13.16
C ASP A 49 3.46 8.42 -12.06
N ARG A 50 2.16 8.24 -12.32
CA ARG A 50 1.18 7.70 -11.36
C ARG A 50 0.94 6.19 -11.51
N ARG A 51 1.51 5.55 -12.53
CA ARG A 51 1.27 4.11 -12.78
C ARG A 51 2.17 3.15 -12.00
N GLY A 52 3.02 3.65 -11.11
CA GLY A 52 4.05 2.81 -10.51
C GLY A 52 5.03 2.22 -11.55
N VAL A 53 5.03 2.74 -12.79
CA VAL A 53 5.92 2.29 -13.89
C VAL A 53 7.37 2.45 -13.49
N ARG A 54 7.69 3.48 -12.69
CA ARG A 54 9.03 3.68 -12.12
C ARG A 54 9.52 2.49 -11.29
N ALA A 55 8.62 1.72 -10.67
CA ALA A 55 9.00 0.56 -9.86
C ALA A 55 9.48 -0.63 -10.71
N PHE A 56 8.99 -0.79 -11.94
CA PHE A 56 9.37 -1.92 -12.80
C PHE A 56 10.17 -1.51 -14.05
N ALA A 57 10.27 -0.23 -14.39
CA ALA A 57 10.98 0.25 -15.57
C ALA A 57 12.48 -0.11 -15.56
N ALA A 58 13.15 0.09 -14.42
CA ALA A 58 14.58 -0.24 -14.28
C ALA A 58 14.86 -1.75 -14.43
N PRO A 59 14.19 -2.67 -13.69
CA PRO A 59 14.42 -4.10 -13.89
C PRO A 59 14.00 -4.55 -15.29
N PHE A 60 12.94 -3.98 -15.87
CA PHE A 60 12.53 -4.28 -17.25
C PHE A 60 13.61 -3.89 -18.27
N ALA A 61 14.21 -2.71 -18.13
CA ALA A 61 15.29 -2.27 -19.02
C ALA A 61 16.51 -3.18 -18.93
N VAL A 62 16.89 -3.62 -17.72
CA VAL A 62 18.00 -4.57 -17.51
C VAL A 62 17.71 -5.91 -18.17
N VAL A 63 16.50 -6.47 -17.99
CA VAL A 63 16.11 -7.73 -18.63
C VAL A 63 16.23 -7.62 -20.15
N ASN A 64 15.70 -6.55 -20.75
CA ASN A 64 15.80 -6.34 -22.19
C ASN A 64 17.25 -6.19 -22.66
N ALA A 65 18.09 -5.46 -21.93
CA ALA A 65 19.50 -5.29 -22.27
C ALA A 65 20.25 -6.65 -22.24
N VAL A 66 20.01 -7.46 -21.22
CA VAL A 66 20.60 -8.80 -21.09
C VAL A 66 20.09 -9.72 -22.22
N SER A 67 18.79 -9.68 -22.53
CA SER A 67 18.22 -10.45 -23.64
C SER A 67 18.85 -10.07 -24.98
N ILE A 68 18.99 -8.77 -25.27
CA ILE A 68 19.62 -8.29 -26.50
C ILE A 68 21.09 -8.75 -26.55
N ALA A 69 21.85 -8.56 -25.47
CA ALA A 69 23.24 -8.99 -25.41
C ALA A 69 23.38 -10.50 -25.66
N TRP A 70 22.51 -11.31 -25.04
CA TRP A 70 22.52 -12.77 -25.21
C TRP A 70 22.15 -13.20 -26.65
N THR A 71 21.14 -12.57 -27.25
CA THR A 71 20.75 -12.88 -28.64
C THR A 71 21.88 -12.58 -29.64
N VAL A 72 22.58 -11.46 -29.46
CA VAL A 72 23.73 -11.09 -30.31
C VAL A 72 24.88 -12.09 -30.16
N ILE A 73 25.19 -12.52 -28.93
CA ILE A 73 26.23 -13.53 -28.66
C ILE A 73 25.83 -14.88 -29.27
N HIS A 74 24.57 -15.29 -29.11
CA HIS A 74 24.07 -16.56 -29.62
C HIS A 74 24.14 -16.63 -31.15
N GLU A 75 23.70 -15.59 -31.86
CA GLU A 75 23.79 -15.50 -33.33
C GLU A 75 25.24 -15.56 -33.84
N ARG A 76 26.20 -15.04 -33.07
CA ARG A 76 27.61 -14.95 -33.48
C ARG A 76 28.46 -16.17 -33.08
N ALA A 77 28.07 -16.93 -32.06
CA ALA A 77 28.95 -17.93 -31.42
C ALA A 77 28.31 -19.33 -31.21
N ALA A 78 27.06 -19.57 -31.62
CA ALA A 78 26.37 -20.82 -31.27
C ALA A 78 26.88 -22.07 -32.02
N THR A 79 27.69 -22.86 -31.33
CA THR A 79 28.02 -24.26 -31.68
C THR A 79 26.89 -25.22 -31.28
N SER A 80 26.90 -26.45 -31.78
CA SER A 80 25.90 -27.49 -31.46
C SER A 80 25.87 -27.86 -29.97
N ALA A 81 26.99 -27.76 -29.26
CA ALA A 81 27.08 -28.01 -27.81
C ALA A 81 26.33 -26.95 -26.97
N ALA A 82 26.37 -25.68 -27.38
CA ALA A 82 25.63 -24.60 -26.70
C ALA A 82 24.10 -24.78 -26.78
N ARG A 83 23.60 -25.42 -27.84
CA ARG A 83 22.16 -25.71 -28.01
C ARG A 83 21.67 -26.85 -27.12
N ALA A 84 22.52 -27.83 -26.82
CA ALA A 84 22.15 -28.97 -25.96
C ALA A 84 22.05 -28.58 -24.48
N ASP A 85 22.92 -27.67 -24.02
CA ASP A 85 22.92 -27.18 -22.64
C ASP A 85 21.66 -26.36 -22.31
N GLN A 86 21.13 -25.63 -23.30
CA GLN A 86 19.95 -24.78 -23.15
C GLN A 86 18.67 -25.54 -22.75
N GLY A 87 18.51 -26.80 -23.21
CA GLY A 87 17.37 -27.64 -22.81
C GLY A 87 17.39 -28.06 -21.34
N ALA A 88 18.57 -28.23 -20.75
CA ALA A 88 18.71 -28.51 -19.32
C ALA A 88 18.39 -27.26 -18.46
N PHE A 89 18.77 -26.07 -18.96
CA PHE A 89 18.42 -24.81 -18.32
C PHE A 89 16.91 -24.53 -18.31
N ASP A 90 16.19 -24.84 -19.40
CA ASP A 90 14.73 -24.61 -19.49
C ASP A 90 13.95 -25.34 -18.39
N GLY A 91 14.33 -26.59 -18.07
CA GLY A 91 13.68 -27.36 -17.00
C GLY A 91 13.89 -26.75 -15.61
N ALA A 92 15.10 -26.26 -15.32
CA ALA A 92 15.41 -25.59 -14.05
C ALA A 92 14.70 -24.23 -13.91
N TYR A 93 14.63 -23.46 -15.01
CA TYR A 93 13.89 -22.19 -15.04
C TYR A 93 12.38 -22.39 -14.90
N ALA A 94 11.79 -23.39 -15.54
CA ALA A 94 10.35 -23.67 -15.43
C ALA A 94 9.93 -23.92 -13.96
N LEU A 95 10.70 -24.72 -13.22
CA LEU A 95 10.44 -24.96 -11.80
C LEU A 95 10.60 -23.68 -10.97
N THR A 96 11.66 -22.92 -11.21
CA THR A 96 11.97 -21.68 -10.48
C THR A 96 10.91 -20.61 -10.71
N PHE A 97 10.48 -20.40 -11.95
CA PHE A 97 9.42 -19.45 -12.28
C PHE A 97 8.06 -19.86 -11.72
N SER A 98 7.75 -21.16 -11.72
CA SER A 98 6.53 -21.68 -11.09
C SER A 98 6.52 -21.41 -9.58
N ALA A 99 7.61 -21.72 -8.89
CA ALA A 99 7.76 -21.45 -7.46
C ALA A 99 7.71 -19.94 -7.15
N MET A 100 8.38 -19.11 -7.97
CA MET A 100 8.34 -17.66 -7.83
C MET A 100 6.93 -17.10 -8.03
N GLY A 101 6.21 -17.59 -9.05
CA GLY A 101 4.82 -17.22 -9.32
C GLY A 101 3.91 -17.54 -8.14
N PHE A 102 4.04 -18.73 -7.57
CA PHE A 102 3.31 -19.12 -6.36
C PHE A 102 3.60 -18.16 -5.20
N LEU A 103 4.87 -17.94 -4.87
CA LEU A 103 5.28 -17.04 -3.79
C LEU A 103 4.77 -15.60 -3.98
N LEU A 104 4.79 -15.09 -5.21
CA LEU A 104 4.26 -13.78 -5.55
C LEU A 104 2.76 -13.68 -5.26
N VAL A 105 1.98 -14.71 -5.60
CA VAL A 105 0.54 -14.74 -5.31
C VAL A 105 0.27 -14.71 -3.81
N PHE A 106 0.95 -15.53 -2.99
CA PHE A 106 0.75 -15.49 -1.53
C PHE A 106 1.16 -14.17 -0.92
N ARG A 107 2.27 -13.59 -1.38
CA ARG A 107 2.72 -12.28 -0.93
C ARG A 107 1.68 -11.22 -1.27
N LEU A 108 1.16 -11.22 -2.49
CA LEU A 108 0.17 -10.25 -2.95
C LEU A 108 -1.16 -10.41 -2.21
N ALA A 109 -1.63 -11.64 -2.02
CA ALA A 109 -2.83 -11.95 -1.25
C ALA A 109 -2.72 -11.40 0.19
N ARG A 110 -1.59 -11.66 0.86
CA ARG A 110 -1.35 -11.13 2.21
C ARG A 110 -1.28 -9.61 2.25
N ALA A 111 -0.68 -8.98 1.24
CA ALA A 111 -0.64 -7.52 1.13
C ALA A 111 -2.03 -6.93 0.91
N ALA A 112 -2.86 -7.58 0.08
CA ALA A 112 -4.24 -7.18 -0.18
C ALA A 112 -5.11 -7.28 1.08
N VAL A 113 -5.03 -8.40 1.82
CA VAL A 113 -5.74 -8.54 3.10
C VAL A 113 -5.36 -7.42 4.07
N ARG A 114 -4.07 -7.15 4.25
CA ARG A 114 -3.62 -6.07 5.14
C ARG A 114 -4.13 -4.69 4.69
N TRP A 115 -4.24 -4.46 3.38
CA TRP A 115 -4.81 -3.23 2.83
C TRP A 115 -6.30 -3.11 3.17
N TYR A 116 -7.07 -4.19 3.00
CA TYR A 116 -8.48 -4.22 3.36
C TYR A 116 -8.72 -4.09 4.86
N ASP A 117 -7.93 -4.76 5.69
CA ASP A 117 -8.01 -4.64 7.16
C ASP A 117 -7.78 -3.19 7.62
N GLY A 118 -6.81 -2.50 7.01
CA GLY A 118 -6.57 -1.08 7.27
C GLY A 118 -7.77 -0.21 6.91
N ARG A 119 -8.37 -0.42 5.72
CA ARG A 119 -9.58 0.29 5.30
C ARG A 119 -10.78 0.00 6.20
N ALA A 120 -10.96 -1.26 6.61
CA ALA A 120 -12.02 -1.66 7.51
C ALA A 120 -11.88 -1.00 8.89
N ALA A 121 -10.66 -0.93 9.43
CA ALA A 121 -10.39 -0.25 10.70
C ALA A 121 -10.72 1.24 10.65
N PHE A 122 -10.35 1.95 9.58
CA PHE A 122 -10.74 3.35 9.39
C PHE A 122 -12.26 3.53 9.21
N GLY A 123 -12.92 2.63 8.49
CA GLY A 123 -14.38 2.61 8.40
C GLY A 123 -15.05 2.41 9.76
N GLY A 124 -14.47 1.56 10.61
CA GLY A 124 -14.90 1.36 11.99
C GLY A 124 -14.76 2.61 12.87
N ILE A 125 -13.69 3.39 12.70
CA ILE A 125 -13.54 4.69 13.39
C ILE A 125 -14.67 5.64 13.00
N VAL A 126 -14.99 5.77 11.70
CA VAL A 126 -16.07 6.66 11.23
C VAL A 126 -17.43 6.20 11.77
N ALA A 127 -17.73 4.90 11.70
CA ALA A 127 -18.98 4.36 12.22
C ALA A 127 -19.10 4.54 13.74
N GLY A 128 -18.01 4.33 14.49
CA GLY A 128 -17.97 4.53 15.94
C GLY A 128 -18.14 5.99 16.35
N VAL A 129 -17.49 6.92 15.63
CA VAL A 129 -17.66 8.37 15.84
C VAL A 129 -19.11 8.78 15.59
N ARG A 130 -19.74 8.29 14.52
CA ARG A 130 -21.15 8.59 14.24
C ARG A 130 -22.07 8.08 15.34
N ALA A 131 -21.91 6.82 15.75
CA ALA A 131 -22.71 6.25 16.83
C ALA A 131 -22.51 6.98 18.17
N PHE A 132 -21.28 7.43 18.45
CA PHE A 132 -20.98 8.24 19.63
C PHE A 132 -21.72 9.58 19.62
N VAL A 133 -21.70 10.29 18.49
CA VAL A 133 -22.43 11.57 18.33
C VAL A 133 -23.94 11.36 18.37
N ASP A 134 -24.46 10.27 17.77
CA ASP A 134 -25.89 9.93 17.84
C ASP A 134 -26.35 9.72 19.30
N VAL A 135 -25.53 9.07 20.13
CA VAL A 135 -25.80 8.90 21.57
C VAL A 135 -25.74 10.25 22.30
N LEU A 136 -24.75 11.10 21.99
CA LEU A 136 -24.68 12.44 22.58
C LEU A 136 -25.92 13.28 22.22
N LEU A 137 -26.43 13.18 21.00
CA LEU A 137 -27.66 13.87 20.58
C LEU A 137 -28.91 13.30 21.25
N MET A 138 -28.98 11.99 21.49
CA MET A 138 -30.12 11.34 22.16
C MET A 138 -30.21 11.68 23.65
N TYR A 139 -29.07 11.82 24.34
CA TYR A 139 -29.02 12.02 25.79
C TYR A 139 -28.57 13.44 26.20
N GLY A 140 -28.24 14.28 25.23
CA GLY A 140 -27.89 15.68 25.45
C GLY A 140 -29.10 16.45 25.98
N GLY A 141 -28.89 17.22 27.05
CA GLY A 141 -29.92 18.11 27.57
C GLY A 141 -30.24 19.22 26.57
N ASP A 142 -31.51 19.65 26.54
CA ASP A 142 -31.98 20.79 25.73
C ASP A 142 -31.57 22.16 26.32
N ASP A 143 -30.82 22.15 27.43
CA ASP A 143 -30.23 23.33 28.04
C ASP A 143 -28.95 23.76 27.30
N ASP A 144 -28.55 25.02 27.48
CA ASP A 144 -27.35 25.57 26.82
C ASP A 144 -26.08 24.77 27.16
N ARG A 145 -26.05 24.15 28.34
CA ARG A 145 -24.94 23.30 28.78
C ARG A 145 -24.93 21.93 28.11
N GLY A 146 -26.11 21.31 27.90
CA GLY A 146 -26.24 20.08 27.13
C GLY A 146 -25.86 20.29 25.67
N ARG A 147 -26.34 21.37 25.04
CA ARG A 147 -25.95 21.74 23.66
C ARG A 147 -24.44 21.94 23.51
N ALA A 148 -23.81 22.69 24.41
CA ALA A 148 -22.36 22.88 24.39
C ALA A 148 -21.58 21.57 24.56
N ALA A 149 -22.05 20.65 25.41
CA ALA A 149 -21.40 19.36 25.61
C ALA A 149 -21.51 18.43 24.37
N VAL A 150 -22.61 18.50 23.63
CA VAL A 150 -22.78 17.78 22.36
C VAL A 150 -21.83 18.34 21.30
N ASP A 151 -21.74 19.66 21.17
CA ASP A 151 -20.84 20.33 20.23
C ASP A 151 -19.37 20.02 20.53
N ASP A 152 -18.95 20.06 21.80
CA ASP A 152 -17.61 19.68 22.24
C ASP A 152 -17.32 18.20 21.95
N GLY A 153 -18.30 17.32 22.18
CA GLY A 153 -18.19 15.90 21.88
C GLY A 153 -18.06 15.60 20.39
N ALA A 154 -18.80 16.31 19.55
CA ALA A 154 -18.70 16.23 18.09
C ALA A 154 -17.34 16.75 17.59
N ALA A 155 -16.88 17.89 18.11
CA ALA A 155 -15.56 18.44 17.81
C ALA A 155 -14.43 17.48 18.21
N TRP A 156 -14.54 16.86 19.39
CA TRP A 156 -13.58 15.85 19.85
C TRP A 156 -13.55 14.63 18.92
N ALA A 157 -14.71 14.17 18.45
CA ALA A 157 -14.79 13.01 17.57
C ALA A 157 -14.14 13.28 16.18
N CYS A 158 -14.34 14.47 15.61
CA CYS A 158 -13.65 14.93 14.41
C CYS A 158 -12.13 15.06 14.62
N ALA A 159 -11.73 15.61 15.77
CA ALA A 159 -10.31 15.72 16.15
C ALA A 159 -9.65 14.34 16.31
N PHE A 160 -10.36 13.36 16.89
CA PHE A 160 -9.86 11.99 17.08
C PHE A 160 -9.56 11.28 15.74
N ALA A 161 -10.47 11.39 14.76
CA ALA A 161 -10.26 10.81 13.43
C ALA A 161 -9.03 11.44 12.73
N SER A 162 -8.93 12.76 12.80
CA SER A 162 -7.82 13.53 12.20
C SER A 162 -6.48 13.24 12.89
N ALA A 163 -6.48 13.17 14.22
CA ALA A 163 -5.30 12.83 15.01
C ALA A 163 -4.83 11.39 14.76
N SER A 164 -5.76 10.44 14.61
CA SER A 164 -5.44 9.05 14.27
C SER A 164 -4.73 8.94 12.91
N LYS A 165 -5.21 9.68 11.91
CA LYS A 165 -4.55 9.80 10.59
C LYS A 165 -3.15 10.41 10.70
N CYS A 166 -3.01 11.51 11.45
CA CYS A 166 -1.71 12.18 11.65
C CYS A 166 -0.72 11.29 12.38
N HIS A 167 -1.16 10.58 13.42
CA HIS A 167 -0.35 9.61 14.16
C HIS A 167 0.19 8.50 13.25
N LEU A 168 -0.67 7.92 12.40
CA LEU A 168 -0.28 6.87 11.45
C LEU A 168 0.66 7.38 10.35
N ARG A 169 0.53 8.64 9.95
CA ARG A 169 1.45 9.31 9.02
C ARG A 169 2.76 9.77 9.69
N GLY A 170 2.82 9.80 11.02
CA GLY A 170 3.93 10.38 11.78
C GLY A 170 4.00 11.91 11.67
N ALA A 171 2.90 12.56 11.27
CA ALA A 171 2.80 14.01 11.23
C ALA A 171 2.54 14.55 12.64
N ARG A 172 3.29 15.57 13.05
CA ARG A 172 3.15 16.24 14.36
C ARG A 172 2.14 17.39 14.34
N GLU A 173 1.82 17.90 13.15
CA GLU A 173 0.92 19.03 12.96
C GLU A 173 -0.36 18.55 12.28
N ILE A 174 -1.50 19.01 12.82
CA ILE A 174 -2.82 18.81 12.23
C ILE A 174 -3.12 20.08 11.46
N GLU A 175 -3.26 19.97 10.14
CA GLU A 175 -3.65 21.08 9.27
C GLU A 175 -5.09 21.50 9.62
N ARG A 176 -5.30 22.78 9.94
CA ARG A 176 -6.58 23.28 10.48
C ARG A 176 -7.75 23.04 9.53
N ASP A 177 -7.50 23.00 8.23
CA ASP A 177 -8.51 22.79 7.19
C ASP A 177 -9.04 21.34 7.17
N GLU A 178 -8.26 20.34 7.61
CA GLU A 178 -8.73 18.95 7.71
C GLU A 178 -9.70 18.74 8.88
N VAL A 179 -9.65 19.62 9.91
CA VAL A 179 -10.51 19.55 11.10
C VAL A 179 -11.87 20.23 10.87
N ALA A 180 -11.97 21.10 9.86
CA ALA A 180 -13.17 21.84 9.50
C ALA A 180 -14.20 21.03 8.67
N GLY A 181 -14.01 19.72 8.51
CA GLY A 181 -14.96 18.85 7.81
C GLY A 181 -14.69 18.67 6.31
N ASN A 182 -13.59 19.21 5.77
CA ASN A 182 -13.15 18.89 4.41
C ASN A 182 -12.37 17.58 4.38
N PHE A 183 -13.09 16.47 4.60
CA PHE A 183 -12.59 15.12 4.31
C PHE A 183 -13.16 14.65 2.96
N PHE A 184 -12.68 15.25 1.86
CA PHE A 184 -12.70 14.72 0.51
C PHE A 184 -11.48 15.21 -0.27
#